data_AF-A0A177G3R6-F1
#
_entry.id   AF-A0A177G3R6-F1
#
_cell.length_a   1.000
_cell.length_b   1.000
_cell.length_c   1.000
_cell.angle_alpha   90.00
_cell.angle_beta   90.00
_cell.angle_gamma   90.00
#
_symmetry.space_group_name_H-M   'P 1'
#
loop_
_entity.id
_entity.type
_entity.pdbx_description
1 polymer ?
#
loop_
_entity_poly.entity_id
_entity_poly.type
_entity_poly.pdbx_seq_one_letter_code
_entity_poly.pdbx_strand_id
1 'polypeptide(L)'
;MQSSVSDIGEQEKGHRPARPLPYVLTVNEMDGPAGFCTLQFENQGTTGACFYVYQERSEEKPRRYTVGAGASLQDQWRVPAGEMLRLMVIGPNGFARYFHRNGRASVAIAVADQPETGGVVVKLTNRTSQPQTVHMHDNAYGLAQRTVVLPARGVRQEQVMLAKSDHWYDLTVSVAAEPTITSRFAGHVETGRPSITDPALGKPILHV
;
A
#
# COMPACT_ATOMS: atom_id res chain seq x y z
N MET A 1 21.68 35.28 16.87
CA MET A 1 20.24 35.18 17.11
C MET A 1 19.88 33.72 16.84
N GLN A 2 19.49 32.97 17.87
CA GLN A 2 19.16 31.53 17.74
C GLN A 2 17.66 31.43 17.47
N SER A 3 17.28 30.83 16.36
CA SER A 3 15.87 30.55 16.09
C SER A 3 15.34 29.49 17.04
N SER A 4 14.14 29.73 17.54
CA SER A 4 13.39 28.88 18.47
C SER A 4 12.18 28.26 17.77
N VAL A 5 11.59 27.22 18.36
CA VAL A 5 10.34 26.61 17.84
C VAL A 5 9.20 27.63 17.80
N SER A 6 9.19 28.62 18.71
CA SER A 6 8.22 29.72 18.71
C SER A 6 8.36 30.68 17.52
N ASP A 7 9.48 30.65 16.79
CA ASP A 7 9.66 31.46 15.57
C ASP A 7 9.00 30.81 14.34
N ILE A 8 8.59 29.54 14.47
CA ILE A 8 7.83 28.80 13.46
C ILE A 8 6.36 28.90 13.90
N GLY A 9 5.60 29.78 13.24
CA GLY A 9 4.18 29.98 13.55
C GLY A 9 3.34 28.71 13.45
N GLU A 10 2.09 28.77 13.94
CA GLU A 10 1.17 27.63 13.84
C GLU A 10 0.85 27.32 12.37
N GLN A 11 0.83 26.04 12.03
CA GLN A 11 0.43 25.58 10.70
C GLN A 11 -1.01 26.05 10.41
N GLU A 12 -1.23 26.66 9.25
CA GLU A 12 -2.57 27.07 8.81
C GLU A 12 -3.54 25.89 8.87
N LYS A 13 -4.75 26.15 9.39
CA LYS A 13 -5.79 25.13 9.48
C LYS A 13 -6.28 24.75 8.08
N GLY A 14 -6.50 23.46 7.85
CA GLY A 14 -7.09 22.92 6.63
C GLY A 14 -6.11 22.10 5.80
N HIS A 15 -6.55 21.72 4.60
CA HIS A 15 -5.78 20.92 3.67
C HIS A 15 -5.29 21.78 2.51
N ARG A 16 -4.09 21.48 2.01
CA ARG A 16 -3.50 22.20 0.88
C ARG A 16 -4.09 21.66 -0.43
N PRO A 17 -4.54 22.52 -1.37
CA PRO A 17 -4.94 22.07 -2.71
C PRO A 17 -3.80 21.36 -3.45
N ALA A 18 -4.12 20.28 -4.16
CA ALA A 18 -3.20 19.48 -4.96
C ALA A 18 -3.63 19.47 -6.44
N ARG A 19 -2.64 19.51 -7.34
CA ARG A 19 -2.85 19.35 -8.79
C ARG A 19 -2.81 17.86 -9.14
N PRO A 20 -3.54 17.43 -10.19
CA PRO A 20 -3.49 16.05 -10.64
C PRO A 20 -2.06 15.67 -11.06
N LEU A 21 -1.66 14.44 -10.72
CA LEU A 21 -0.38 13.87 -11.06
C LEU A 21 -0.53 12.74 -12.09
N PRO A 22 0.52 12.47 -12.89
CA PRO A 22 0.46 11.48 -13.98
C PRO A 22 0.67 10.02 -13.51
N TYR A 23 0.46 9.72 -12.23
CA TYR A 23 0.83 8.45 -11.62
C TYR A 23 -0.35 7.49 -11.54
N VAL A 24 -0.16 6.27 -12.04
CA VAL A 24 -1.04 5.12 -11.78
C VAL A 24 -0.13 3.96 -11.43
N LEU A 25 0.11 3.76 -10.14
CA LEU A 25 1.20 2.93 -9.64
C LEU A 25 0.65 1.72 -8.90
N THR A 26 1.25 0.56 -9.13
CA THR A 26 0.98 -0.62 -8.31
C THR A 26 2.28 -1.28 -7.89
N VAL A 27 2.29 -1.81 -6.67
CA VAL A 27 3.31 -2.74 -6.20
C VAL A 27 2.59 -3.82 -5.43
N ASN A 28 2.64 -5.04 -5.94
CA ASN A 28 1.93 -6.20 -5.40
C ASN A 28 2.89 -7.39 -5.24
N GLU A 29 2.61 -8.26 -4.27
CA GLU A 29 3.29 -9.54 -4.18
C GLU A 29 2.74 -10.51 -5.23
N MET A 30 3.62 -11.08 -6.03
CA MET A 30 3.29 -12.08 -7.04
C MET A 30 3.78 -13.47 -6.62
N ASP A 31 3.26 -14.50 -7.27
CA ASP A 31 3.84 -15.84 -7.13
C ASP A 31 5.28 -15.84 -7.67
N GLY A 32 6.18 -16.46 -6.92
CA GLY A 32 7.60 -16.54 -7.25
C GLY A 32 8.26 -17.76 -6.61
N PRO A 33 9.61 -17.82 -6.64
CA PRO A 33 10.35 -18.95 -6.09
C PRO A 33 10.07 -19.18 -4.60
N ALA A 34 10.13 -20.44 -4.17
CA ALA A 34 9.96 -20.79 -2.77
C ALA A 34 11.00 -20.09 -1.88
N GLY A 35 10.55 -19.56 -0.74
CA GLY A 35 11.40 -18.81 0.19
C GLY A 35 11.68 -17.35 -0.20
N PHE A 36 10.97 -16.81 -1.21
CA PHE A 36 11.06 -15.41 -1.60
C PHE A 36 9.70 -14.72 -1.59
N CYS A 37 9.71 -13.45 -1.19
CA CYS A 37 8.64 -12.50 -1.48
C CYS A 37 9.00 -11.81 -2.80
N THR A 38 8.20 -12.03 -3.85
CA THR A 38 8.43 -11.43 -5.17
C THR A 38 7.51 -10.23 -5.32
N LEU A 39 8.09 -9.04 -5.46
CA LEU A 39 7.34 -7.81 -5.67
C LEU A 39 7.35 -7.46 -7.16
N GLN A 40 6.17 -7.20 -7.72
CA GLN A 40 6.01 -6.64 -9.05
C GLN A 40 5.60 -5.18 -8.93
N PHE A 41 6.36 -4.31 -9.58
CA PHE A 41 6.09 -2.89 -9.70
C PHE A 41 5.55 -2.62 -11.09
N GLU A 42 4.47 -1.85 -11.17
CA GLU A 42 3.88 -1.44 -12.44
C GLU A 42 3.57 0.05 -12.39
N ASN A 43 3.77 0.70 -13.52
CA ASN A 43 3.44 2.10 -13.72
C ASN A 43 2.60 2.22 -14.99
N GLN A 44 1.29 2.33 -14.82
CA GLN A 44 0.35 2.58 -15.91
C GLN A 44 0.18 4.09 -16.17
N GLY A 45 0.92 4.93 -15.44
CA GLY A 45 1.00 6.37 -15.66
C GLY A 45 1.83 6.75 -16.88
N THR A 46 1.92 8.06 -17.13
CA THR A 46 2.54 8.62 -18.34
C THR A 46 3.95 9.18 -18.12
N THR A 47 4.46 9.13 -16.88
CA THR A 47 5.85 9.52 -16.54
C THR A 47 6.52 8.43 -15.70
N GLY A 48 7.85 8.44 -15.65
CA GLY A 48 8.60 7.52 -14.80
C GLY A 48 8.35 7.74 -13.31
N ALA A 49 8.31 6.66 -12.54
CA ALA A 49 8.13 6.68 -11.09
C ALA A 49 9.31 6.02 -10.39
N CYS A 50 9.76 6.64 -9.29
CA CYS A 50 10.84 6.12 -8.45
C CYS A 50 10.26 5.52 -7.17
N PHE A 51 10.70 4.31 -6.84
CA PHE A 51 10.34 3.62 -5.60
C PHE A 51 11.58 3.34 -4.77
N TYR A 52 11.40 3.40 -3.45
CA TYR A 52 12.39 2.98 -2.47
C TYR A 52 11.81 1.80 -1.69
N VAL A 53 12.58 0.73 -1.56
CA VAL A 53 12.19 -0.40 -0.71
C VAL A 53 13.18 -0.54 0.42
N TYR A 54 12.67 -0.42 1.63
CA TYR A 54 13.38 -0.63 2.87
C TYR A 54 13.04 -2.01 3.40
N GLN A 55 14.06 -2.75 3.83
CA GLN A 55 13.87 -3.87 4.73
C GLN A 55 14.03 -3.34 6.16
N GLU A 56 12.97 -3.40 6.95
CA GLU A 56 13.05 -2.96 8.34
C GLU A 56 13.94 -3.90 9.15
N ARG A 57 14.61 -3.34 10.18
CA ARG A 57 15.54 -4.10 11.05
C ARG A 57 16.67 -4.79 10.28
N SER A 58 17.10 -4.18 9.18
CA SER A 58 18.22 -4.62 8.36
C SER A 58 19.25 -3.49 8.25
N GLU A 59 20.52 -3.87 8.05
CA GLU A 59 21.60 -2.94 7.68
C GLU A 59 21.67 -2.72 6.16
N GLU A 60 20.87 -3.45 5.37
CA GLU A 60 20.79 -3.29 3.92
C GLU A 60 20.29 -1.88 3.57
N LYS A 61 21.04 -1.18 2.70
CA LYS A 61 20.61 0.11 2.16
C LYS A 61 19.32 -0.07 1.34
N PRO A 62 18.41 0.91 1.34
CA PRO A 62 17.17 0.80 0.57
C PRO A 62 17.47 0.58 -0.91
N ARG A 63 16.80 -0.42 -1.50
CA ARG A 63 16.84 -0.65 -2.94
C ARG A 63 16.00 0.41 -3.63
N ARG A 64 16.48 0.88 -4.77
CA ARG A 64 15.85 1.96 -5.54
C ARG A 64 15.46 1.43 -6.91
N TYR A 65 14.24 1.72 -7.32
CA TYR A 65 13.68 1.26 -8.57
C TYR A 65 13.14 2.44 -9.34
N THR A 66 13.41 2.49 -10.63
CA THR A 66 12.79 3.45 -11.55
C THR A 66 11.98 2.66 -12.56
N VAL A 67 10.66 2.85 -12.56
CA VAL A 67 9.74 2.21 -13.51
C VAL A 67 9.30 3.26 -14.52
N GLY A 68 9.64 3.04 -15.79
CA GLY A 68 9.19 3.90 -16.89
C GLY A 68 7.66 3.90 -17.05
N ALA A 69 7.15 4.88 -17.80
CA ALA A 69 5.73 4.93 -18.16
C ALA A 69 5.32 3.65 -18.91
N GLY A 70 4.18 3.06 -18.54
CA GLY A 70 3.67 1.80 -19.10
C GLY A 70 4.52 0.57 -18.80
N ALA A 71 5.57 0.68 -17.98
CA ALA A 71 6.52 -0.40 -17.75
C ALA A 71 6.22 -1.16 -16.45
N SER A 72 6.88 -2.32 -16.33
CA SER A 72 6.90 -3.11 -15.10
C SER A 72 8.29 -3.64 -14.81
N LEU A 73 8.57 -3.92 -13.54
CA LEU A 73 9.75 -4.67 -13.12
C LEU A 73 9.41 -5.59 -11.94
N GLN A 74 10.26 -6.57 -11.69
CA GLN A 74 10.14 -7.46 -10.54
C GLN A 74 11.45 -7.52 -9.76
N ASP A 75 11.34 -7.69 -8.45
CA ASP A 75 12.47 -8.06 -7.61
C ASP A 75 12.05 -9.08 -6.54
N GLN A 76 13.03 -9.84 -6.06
CA GLN A 76 12.85 -10.93 -5.13
C GLN A 76 13.58 -10.65 -3.82
N TRP A 77 12.85 -10.83 -2.72
CA TRP A 77 13.34 -10.63 -1.36
C TRP A 77 13.35 -11.96 -0.64
N ARG A 78 14.52 -12.40 -0.19
CA ARG A 78 14.63 -13.65 0.56
C ARG A 78 13.84 -13.51 1.86
N VAL A 79 12.96 -14.47 2.15
CA VAL A 79 12.33 -14.60 3.46
C VAL A 79 13.26 -15.43 4.34
N PRO A 80 13.87 -14.86 5.40
CA PRO A 80 14.80 -15.61 6.24
C PRO A 80 14.07 -16.71 7.01
N ALA A 81 14.71 -17.86 7.18
CA ALA A 81 14.09 -19.00 7.84
C ALA A 81 13.86 -18.70 9.33
N GLY A 82 12.64 -18.90 9.82
CA GLY A 82 12.28 -18.65 11.22
C GLY A 82 12.14 -17.18 11.59
N GLU A 83 12.29 -16.25 10.64
CA GLU A 83 12.21 -14.82 10.88
C GLU A 83 11.12 -14.15 10.03
N MET A 84 10.84 -12.88 10.33
CA MET A 84 9.88 -12.07 9.59
C MET A 84 10.61 -11.09 8.67
N LEU A 85 10.43 -11.25 7.37
CA LEU A 85 10.74 -10.23 6.38
C LEU A 85 9.73 -9.09 6.51
N ARG A 86 10.22 -7.85 6.65
CA ARG A 86 9.40 -6.64 6.70
C ARG A 86 9.85 -5.66 5.65
N LEU A 87 9.03 -5.48 4.63
CA LEU A 87 9.31 -4.56 3.52
C LEU A 87 8.39 -3.36 3.62
N MET A 88 8.98 -2.17 3.47
CA MET A 88 8.27 -0.91 3.25
C MET A 88 8.67 -0.37 1.88
N VAL A 89 7.70 -0.28 0.97
CA VAL A 89 7.85 0.35 -0.34
C VAL A 89 7.29 1.76 -0.25
N ILE A 90 8.06 2.77 -0.64
CA ILE A 90 7.63 4.16 -0.73
C ILE A 90 7.78 4.64 -2.17
N GLY A 91 6.76 5.33 -2.67
CA GLY A 91 6.72 5.95 -3.98
C GLY A 91 6.19 7.39 -3.93
N PRO A 92 5.96 8.00 -5.10
CA PRO A 92 5.42 9.34 -5.19
C PRO A 92 4.01 9.46 -4.60
N ASN A 93 3.62 10.70 -4.26
CA ASN A 93 2.27 11.07 -3.83
C ASN A 93 1.66 10.20 -2.72
N GLY A 94 2.43 9.96 -1.66
CA GLY A 94 1.96 9.17 -0.50
C GLY A 94 1.81 7.67 -0.78
N PHE A 95 2.24 7.19 -1.95
CA PHE A 95 2.25 5.76 -2.26
C PHE A 95 3.13 5.01 -1.26
N ALA A 96 2.51 4.10 -0.50
CA ALA A 96 3.22 3.20 0.39
C ALA A 96 2.64 1.78 0.33
N ARG A 97 3.50 0.78 0.40
CA ARG A 97 3.12 -0.62 0.57
C ARG A 97 3.95 -1.23 1.69
N TYR A 98 3.31 -2.05 2.52
CA TYR A 98 4.01 -2.82 3.53
C TYR A 98 3.71 -4.30 3.36
N PHE A 99 4.76 -5.11 3.40
CA PHE A 99 4.65 -6.56 3.31
C PHE A 99 5.40 -7.22 4.47
N HIS A 100 4.66 -7.89 5.35
CA HIS A 100 5.23 -8.73 6.40
C HIS A 100 5.09 -10.20 6.01
N ARG A 101 6.21 -10.91 5.85
CA ARG A 101 6.25 -12.31 5.40
C ARG A 101 7.22 -13.13 6.25
N ASN A 102 6.76 -14.25 6.79
CA ASN A 102 7.59 -15.32 7.36
C ASN A 102 7.42 -16.63 6.57
N GLY A 103 6.87 -16.53 5.36
CA GLY A 103 6.53 -17.63 4.47
C GLY A 103 5.61 -17.15 3.35
N ARG A 104 5.10 -18.10 2.55
CA ARG A 104 4.11 -17.80 1.51
C ARG A 104 2.76 -17.53 2.16
N ALA A 105 2.18 -16.36 1.91
CA ALA A 105 0.84 -16.01 2.41
C ALA A 105 -0.24 -16.98 1.86
N SER A 106 -1.17 -17.40 2.73
CA SER A 106 -2.32 -18.24 2.38
C SER A 106 -3.28 -17.56 1.39
N VAL A 107 -3.37 -16.23 1.45
CA VAL A 107 -4.17 -15.41 0.53
C VAL A 107 -3.25 -14.44 -0.19
N ALA A 108 -3.25 -14.49 -1.53
CA ALA A 108 -2.63 -13.45 -2.34
C ALA A 108 -3.53 -12.21 -2.35
N ILE A 109 -2.95 -11.05 -2.10
CA ILE A 109 -3.64 -9.76 -2.03
C ILE A 109 -3.00 -8.85 -3.07
N ALA A 110 -3.79 -8.36 -4.01
CA ALA A 110 -3.36 -7.37 -4.99
C ALA A 110 -4.31 -6.18 -4.96
N VAL A 111 -3.74 -4.97 -5.00
CA VAL A 111 -4.50 -3.72 -5.09
C VAL A 111 -4.17 -3.01 -6.39
N ALA A 112 -5.21 -2.53 -7.05
CA ALA A 112 -5.11 -1.70 -8.25
C ALA A 112 -6.00 -0.47 -8.11
N ASP A 113 -5.47 0.68 -8.53
CA ASP A 113 -6.21 1.92 -8.63
C ASP A 113 -7.25 1.82 -9.76
N GLN A 114 -8.38 2.51 -9.60
CA GLN A 114 -9.41 2.70 -10.63
C GLN A 114 -9.60 4.20 -10.88
N PRO A 115 -8.75 4.83 -11.73
CA PRO A 115 -8.82 6.26 -12.02
C PRO A 115 -10.21 6.76 -12.46
N GLU A 116 -10.96 5.91 -13.18
CA GLU A 116 -12.28 6.24 -13.73
C GLU A 116 -13.35 6.39 -12.65
N THR A 117 -13.25 5.60 -11.57
CA THR A 117 -14.20 5.62 -10.44
C THR A 117 -13.65 6.36 -9.23
N GLY A 118 -12.34 6.64 -9.19
CA GLY A 118 -11.65 7.24 -8.05
C GLY A 118 -11.61 6.33 -6.83
N GLY A 119 -11.59 5.01 -7.04
CA GLY A 119 -11.52 3.99 -6.00
C GLY A 119 -10.35 3.04 -6.22
N VAL A 120 -10.29 1.99 -5.40
CA VAL A 120 -9.36 0.86 -5.59
C VAL A 120 -10.11 -0.46 -5.63
N VAL A 121 -9.56 -1.44 -6.34
CA VAL A 121 -9.99 -2.83 -6.26
C VAL A 121 -8.96 -3.64 -5.48
N VAL A 122 -9.44 -4.34 -4.46
CA VAL A 122 -8.65 -5.32 -3.70
C VAL A 122 -9.03 -6.71 -4.18
N LYS A 123 -8.12 -7.36 -4.91
CA LYS A 123 -8.27 -8.75 -5.35
C LYS A 123 -7.68 -9.68 -4.29
N LEU A 124 -8.49 -10.60 -3.82
CA LEU A 124 -8.16 -11.61 -2.83
C LEU A 124 -8.20 -12.99 -3.49
N THR A 125 -7.13 -13.76 -3.37
CA THR A 125 -7.02 -15.11 -3.97
C THR A 125 -6.60 -16.10 -2.87
N ASN A 126 -7.50 -16.98 -2.46
CA ASN A 126 -7.18 -18.03 -1.50
C ASN A 126 -6.33 -19.12 -2.17
N ARG A 127 -5.10 -19.32 -1.70
CA ARG A 127 -4.15 -20.33 -2.19
C ARG A 127 -4.23 -21.66 -1.44
N THR A 128 -5.21 -21.83 -0.55
CA THR A 128 -5.34 -23.02 0.28
C THR A 128 -6.57 -23.85 -0.13
N SER A 129 -6.59 -25.11 0.32
CA SER A 129 -7.75 -26.01 0.18
C SER A 129 -8.78 -25.84 1.30
N GLN A 130 -8.60 -24.87 2.20
CA GLN A 130 -9.53 -24.56 3.28
C GLN A 130 -10.10 -23.15 3.09
N PRO A 131 -11.32 -22.86 3.56
CA PRO A 131 -11.82 -21.49 3.60
C PRO A 131 -10.89 -20.57 4.41
N GLN A 132 -10.79 -19.31 4.00
CA GLN A 132 -9.99 -18.29 4.68
C GLN A 132 -10.85 -17.07 5.00
N THR A 133 -10.63 -16.47 6.17
CA THR A 133 -11.28 -15.22 6.59
C THR A 133 -10.27 -14.09 6.48
N VAL A 134 -10.60 -13.08 5.68
CA VAL A 134 -9.78 -11.89 5.46
C VAL A 134 -10.42 -10.69 6.14
N HIS A 135 -9.62 -9.89 6.82
CA HIS A 135 -10.02 -8.61 7.38
C HIS A 135 -9.40 -7.48 6.57
N MET A 136 -10.21 -6.46 6.25
CA MET A 136 -9.77 -5.22 5.65
C MET A 136 -10.10 -4.08 6.61
N HIS A 137 -9.06 -3.37 7.05
CA HIS A 137 -9.13 -2.28 8.01
C HIS A 137 -8.60 -1.00 7.37
N ASP A 138 -9.35 0.08 7.48
CA ASP A 138 -8.88 1.42 7.11
C ASP A 138 -8.20 2.08 8.31
N ASN A 139 -6.94 2.44 8.11
CA ASN A 139 -6.08 2.96 9.17
C ASN A 139 -6.29 4.47 9.42
N ALA A 140 -6.92 5.21 8.51
CA ALA A 140 -6.88 6.68 8.57
C ALA A 140 -8.19 7.40 8.16
N TYR A 141 -9.02 6.83 7.28
CA TYR A 141 -10.06 7.58 6.59
C TYR A 141 -11.51 7.21 6.98
N GLY A 142 -11.67 6.34 7.98
CA GLY A 142 -12.97 6.04 8.60
C GLY A 142 -13.90 5.13 7.80
N LEU A 143 -13.41 4.38 6.81
CA LEU A 143 -14.17 3.30 6.19
C LEU A 143 -14.48 2.20 7.22
N ALA A 144 -15.68 1.63 7.14
CA ALA A 144 -16.07 0.52 8.00
C ALA A 144 -15.17 -0.70 7.75
N GLN A 145 -14.76 -1.36 8.84
CA GLN A 145 -14.02 -2.63 8.76
C GLN A 145 -14.84 -3.66 7.98
N ARG A 146 -14.18 -4.39 7.07
CA ARG A 146 -14.80 -5.45 6.28
C ARG A 146 -14.21 -6.80 6.63
N THR A 147 -15.07 -7.81 6.69
CA THR A 147 -14.67 -9.20 6.78
C THR A 147 -15.15 -9.94 5.55
N VAL A 148 -14.22 -10.63 4.88
CA VAL A 148 -14.47 -11.37 3.65
C VAL A 148 -14.13 -12.83 3.88
N VAL A 149 -15.11 -13.71 3.71
CA VAL A 149 -14.89 -15.16 3.72
C VAL A 149 -14.63 -15.62 2.29
N LEU A 150 -13.48 -16.22 2.06
CA LEU A 150 -13.08 -16.83 0.81
C LEU A 150 -13.28 -18.35 0.90
N PRO A 151 -13.97 -18.98 -0.07
CA PRO A 151 -13.99 -20.44 -0.13
C PRO A 151 -12.58 -20.97 -0.45
N ALA A 152 -12.38 -22.28 -0.25
CA ALA A 152 -11.17 -22.97 -0.70
C ALA A 152 -10.90 -22.65 -2.18
N ARG A 153 -9.65 -22.26 -2.51
CA ARG A 153 -9.25 -21.84 -3.87
C ARG A 153 -10.04 -20.67 -4.47
N GLY A 154 -10.86 -19.98 -3.66
CA GLY A 154 -11.73 -18.90 -4.11
C GLY A 154 -10.99 -17.62 -4.46
N VAL A 155 -11.58 -16.85 -5.37
CA VAL A 155 -11.14 -15.50 -5.73
C VAL A 155 -12.30 -14.53 -5.51
N ARG A 156 -12.01 -13.37 -4.93
CA ARG A 156 -12.97 -12.29 -4.73
C ARG A 156 -12.32 -10.94 -5.00
N GLN A 157 -13.11 -10.00 -5.52
CA GLN A 157 -12.71 -8.61 -5.71
C GLN A 157 -13.60 -7.72 -4.87
N GLU A 158 -12.97 -6.88 -4.05
CA GLU A 158 -13.65 -5.90 -3.22
C GLU A 158 -13.39 -4.50 -3.78
N GLN A 159 -14.46 -3.79 -4.14
CA GLN A 159 -14.37 -2.39 -4.54
C GLN A 159 -14.37 -1.51 -3.29
N VAL A 160 -13.41 -0.59 -3.21
CA VAL A 160 -13.30 0.39 -2.13
C VAL A 160 -13.50 1.78 -2.71
N MET A 161 -14.61 2.39 -2.33
CA MET A 161 -14.97 3.75 -2.73
C MET A 161 -14.26 4.76 -1.83
N LEU A 162 -13.56 5.73 -2.42
CA LEU A 162 -12.68 6.66 -1.71
C LEU A 162 -13.13 8.13 -1.84
N ALA A 163 -14.32 8.38 -2.37
CA ALA A 163 -14.82 9.74 -2.56
C ALA A 163 -14.94 10.55 -1.25
N LYS A 164 -15.11 9.88 -0.10
CA LYS A 164 -15.20 10.53 1.22
C LYS A 164 -13.85 10.96 1.80
N SER A 165 -12.76 10.50 1.21
CA SER A 165 -11.39 10.76 1.64
C SER A 165 -10.59 11.47 0.54
N ASP A 166 -11.27 12.13 -0.39
CA ASP A 166 -10.65 12.80 -1.54
C ASP A 166 -9.70 11.85 -2.29
N HIS A 167 -10.13 10.60 -2.49
CA HIS A 167 -9.39 9.54 -3.18
C HIS A 167 -8.13 9.01 -2.47
N TRP A 168 -7.89 9.44 -1.22
CA TRP A 168 -6.87 8.86 -0.36
C TRP A 168 -7.33 7.54 0.27
N TYR A 169 -6.39 6.62 0.48
CA TYR A 169 -6.64 5.35 1.13
C TYR A 169 -5.44 4.90 1.96
N ASP A 170 -5.73 4.12 3.00
CA ASP A 170 -4.74 3.42 3.80
C ASP A 170 -5.37 2.15 4.37
N LEU A 171 -5.17 1.02 3.69
CA LEU A 171 -5.84 -0.24 3.97
C LEU A 171 -4.85 -1.28 4.46
N THR A 172 -5.06 -1.80 5.67
CA THR A 172 -4.42 -3.03 6.14
C THR A 172 -5.31 -4.22 5.80
N VAL A 173 -4.75 -5.21 5.12
CA VAL A 173 -5.40 -6.47 4.77
C VAL A 173 -4.66 -7.62 5.45
N SER A 174 -5.38 -8.41 6.25
CA SER A 174 -4.83 -9.52 7.03
C SER A 174 -5.71 -10.77 6.93
N VAL A 175 -5.12 -11.94 7.12
CA VAL A 175 -5.83 -13.21 7.18
C VAL A 175 -5.94 -13.64 8.64
N ALA A 176 -7.13 -14.00 9.10
CA ALA A 176 -7.39 -14.33 10.50
C ALA A 176 -6.52 -15.49 11.02
N ALA A 177 -6.24 -16.47 10.15
CA ALA A 177 -5.40 -17.63 10.47
C ALA A 177 -3.88 -17.33 10.44
N GLU A 178 -3.47 -16.18 9.90
CA GLU A 178 -2.06 -15.78 9.74
C GLU A 178 -1.84 -14.33 10.22
N PRO A 179 -2.08 -14.01 11.50
CA PRO A 179 -2.14 -12.63 11.98
C PRO A 179 -0.81 -11.87 11.86
N THR A 180 0.32 -12.57 11.73
CA THR A 180 1.64 -11.96 11.56
C THR A 180 1.97 -11.66 10.09
N ILE A 181 1.29 -12.28 9.14
CA ILE A 181 1.40 -12.02 7.70
C ILE A 181 0.39 -10.94 7.34
N THR A 182 0.88 -9.76 6.98
CA THR A 182 0.04 -8.59 6.71
C THR A 182 0.48 -7.87 5.44
N SER A 183 -0.48 -7.24 4.78
CA SER A 183 -0.23 -6.36 3.64
C SER A 183 -0.95 -5.04 3.88
N ARG A 184 -0.23 -3.91 3.82
CA ARG A 184 -0.83 -2.57 3.94
C ARG A 184 -0.62 -1.80 2.65
N PHE A 185 -1.64 -1.09 2.21
CA PHE A 185 -1.68 -0.35 0.95
C PHE A 185 -2.17 1.06 1.23
N ALA A 186 -1.31 2.06 1.06
CA ALA A 186 -1.66 3.47 1.21
C ALA A 186 -1.31 4.29 -0.03
N GLY A 187 -2.08 5.33 -0.31
CA GLY A 187 -1.83 6.22 -1.44
C GLY A 187 -3.05 7.08 -1.78
N HIS A 188 -2.97 7.71 -2.94
CA HIS A 188 -4.02 8.53 -3.52
C HIS A 188 -4.29 8.06 -4.94
N VAL A 189 -5.56 7.88 -5.30
CA VAL A 189 -5.95 7.51 -6.67
C VAL A 189 -6.00 8.77 -7.54
N GLU A 190 -5.11 8.87 -8.52
CA GLU A 190 -5.13 9.97 -9.49
C GLU A 190 -6.31 9.86 -10.45
N THR A 191 -7.24 10.82 -10.41
CA THR A 191 -8.44 10.88 -11.26
C THR A 191 -8.33 11.90 -12.40
N GLY A 192 -7.18 12.57 -12.52
CA GLY A 192 -6.96 13.68 -13.45
C GLY A 192 -7.64 15.00 -13.04
N ARG A 193 -8.31 15.05 -11.88
CA ARG A 193 -8.97 16.24 -11.34
C ARG A 193 -8.14 16.86 -10.20
N PRO A 194 -8.28 18.17 -9.92
CA PRO A 194 -7.74 18.76 -8.70
C PRO A 194 -8.23 18.02 -7.45
N SER A 195 -7.34 17.90 -6.46
CA SER A 195 -7.60 17.21 -5.19
C SER A 195 -7.00 18.02 -4.02
N ILE A 196 -6.79 17.38 -2.88
CA ILE A 196 -6.11 17.92 -1.69
C ILE A 196 -4.95 17.02 -1.27
N THR A 197 -4.00 17.59 -0.54
CA THR A 197 -2.99 16.80 0.19
C THR A 197 -3.64 15.88 1.22
N ASP A 198 -2.99 14.77 1.52
CA ASP A 198 -3.44 13.75 2.48
C ASP A 198 -4.14 14.37 3.71
N PRO A 199 -5.45 14.12 3.88
CA PRO A 199 -6.23 14.63 5.00
C PRO A 199 -5.71 14.22 6.38
N ALA A 200 -5.07 13.06 6.49
CA ALA A 200 -4.53 12.53 7.73
C ALA A 200 -3.25 13.23 8.20
N LEU A 201 -2.57 14.01 7.33
CA LEU A 201 -1.38 14.79 7.70
C LEU A 201 -1.66 15.86 8.77
N GLY A 202 -2.91 16.28 8.96
CA GLY A 202 -3.28 17.34 9.90
C GLY A 202 -3.12 16.98 11.38
N LYS A 203 -2.98 15.68 11.72
CA LYS A 203 -2.66 15.20 13.07
C LYS A 203 -1.77 13.96 12.95
N PRO A 204 -0.46 14.02 13.27
CA PRO A 204 0.36 12.81 13.30
C PRO A 204 -0.24 11.82 14.30
N ILE A 205 -0.70 10.66 13.82
CA ILE A 205 -1.07 9.53 14.67
C ILE A 205 0.25 8.87 15.09
N LEU A 206 0.81 9.34 16.20
CA LEU A 206 1.88 8.62 16.88
C LEU A 206 1.25 7.38 17.52
N HIS A 207 1.53 6.20 16.95
CA HIS A 207 1.31 4.96 17.69
C HIS A 207 2.27 4.97 18.88
N VAL A 208 1.72 5.12 20.09
CA VAL A 208 2.41 4.88 21.37
C VAL A 208 2.28 3.40 21.71
#